data_AF-A0A354YAT0-F1
#
_entry.id   AF-A0A354YAT0-F1
#
_cell.length_a   1.000
_cell.length_b   1.000
_cell.length_c   1.000
_cell.angle_alpha   90.00
_cell.angle_beta   90.00
_cell.angle_gamma   90.00
#
_symmetry.space_group_name_H-M   'P 1'
#
loop_
_entity.id
_entity.type
_entity.pdbx_description
1 polymer ?
#
loop_
_entity_poly.entity_id
_entity_poly.type
_entity_poly.pdbx_seq_one_letter_code
_entity_poly.pdbx_strand_id
1 'polypeptide(L)'
;APDGSSAGGHFNPAQVDHGNVASDPHHGGDMPNISADAQGNATIDGPVSSNVNLGKGDQFDIAGHAVIVHADADDYKTQPTGNAGGRLACGVITTDDAPAP
;
A
#
# COMPACT_ATOMS: atom_id res chain seq x y z
N ALA A 1 -0.37 -14.92 5.56
CA ALA A 1 -0.86 -16.05 4.74
C ALA A 1 -0.24 -15.95 3.36
N PRO A 2 -0.04 -17.07 2.63
CA PRO A 2 0.61 -17.06 1.32
C PRO A 2 -0.06 -16.17 0.27
N ASP A 3 -1.37 -15.95 0.41
CA ASP A 3 -2.20 -15.09 -0.47
C ASP A 3 -2.22 -13.60 -0.04
N GLY A 4 -1.40 -13.21 0.93
CA GLY A 4 -1.36 -11.84 1.44
C GLY A 4 -2.57 -11.41 2.27
N SER A 5 -3.55 -12.28 2.53
CA SER A 5 -4.78 -11.93 3.27
C SER A 5 -4.52 -11.47 4.71
N SER A 6 -3.47 -12.01 5.35
CA SER A 6 -3.09 -11.62 6.72
C SER A 6 -2.60 -10.18 6.85
N ALA A 7 -2.32 -9.47 5.75
CA ALA A 7 -1.98 -8.05 5.80
C ALA A 7 -3.17 -7.15 6.18
N GLY A 8 -4.41 -7.68 6.14
CA GLY A 8 -5.62 -6.89 6.41
C GLY A 8 -6.03 -6.01 5.23
N GLY A 9 -6.73 -4.91 5.50
CA GLY A 9 -7.13 -3.90 4.51
C GLY A 9 -6.05 -2.83 4.28
N HIS A 10 -6.36 -1.81 3.48
CA HIS A 10 -5.47 -0.67 3.29
C HIS A 10 -5.20 0.04 4.63
N PHE A 11 -4.00 0.58 4.78
CA PHE A 11 -3.64 1.38 5.94
C PHE A 11 -4.45 2.68 5.97
N ASN A 12 -5.39 2.80 6.92
CA ASN A 12 -6.35 3.90 6.99
C ASN A 12 -6.55 4.44 8.43
N PRO A 13 -5.52 5.04 9.04
CA PRO A 13 -5.66 5.65 10.38
C PRO A 13 -6.62 6.84 10.40
N ALA A 14 -6.80 7.53 9.26
CA ALA A 14 -7.69 8.68 9.13
C ALA A 14 -9.18 8.31 8.97
N GLN A 15 -9.51 7.03 8.77
CA GLN A 15 -10.88 6.52 8.61
C GLN A 15 -11.65 7.23 7.49
N VAL A 16 -11.00 7.43 6.35
CA VAL A 16 -11.59 8.01 5.14
C VAL A 16 -11.83 6.95 4.07
N ASP A 17 -12.55 7.27 3.02
CA ASP A 17 -12.75 6.37 1.88
C ASP A 17 -11.46 6.23 1.04
N HIS A 18 -11.34 5.12 0.32
CA HIS A 18 -10.30 4.90 -0.68
C HIS A 18 -10.39 5.93 -1.82
N GLY A 19 -9.25 6.34 -2.38
CA GLY A 19 -9.22 7.29 -3.49
C GLY A 19 -7.88 7.40 -4.21
N ASN A 20 -7.80 8.38 -5.11
CA ASN A 20 -6.58 8.69 -5.85
C ASN A 20 -5.60 9.46 -4.93
N VAL A 21 -4.36 9.02 -4.83
CA VAL A 21 -3.31 9.70 -4.03
C VAL A 21 -3.03 11.16 -4.42
N ALA A 22 -3.46 11.60 -5.62
CA ALA A 22 -3.36 12.98 -6.07
C ALA A 22 -4.53 13.88 -5.59
N SER A 23 -5.52 13.32 -4.88
CA SER A 23 -6.69 14.06 -4.39
C SER A 23 -7.17 13.52 -3.04
N ASP A 24 -7.27 14.41 -2.05
CA ASP A 24 -7.94 14.07 -0.80
C ASP A 24 -9.47 13.96 -0.98
N PRO A 25 -10.17 13.15 -0.17
CA PRO A 25 -9.60 12.19 0.78
C PRO A 25 -9.25 10.84 0.11
N HIS A 26 -8.24 10.16 0.65
CA HIS A 26 -7.86 8.78 0.27
C HIS A 26 -7.24 8.06 1.48
N HIS A 27 -7.15 6.73 1.46
CA HIS A 27 -6.48 6.00 2.55
C HIS A 27 -5.01 6.39 2.63
N GLY A 28 -4.43 6.37 3.84
CA GLY A 28 -3.00 6.68 4.02
C GLY A 28 -2.08 5.75 3.20
N GLY A 29 -2.47 4.49 3.07
CA GLY A 29 -1.77 3.47 2.29
C GLY A 29 -2.10 3.42 0.79
N ASP A 30 -3.00 4.27 0.27
CA ASP A 30 -3.24 4.33 -1.18
C ASP A 30 -1.99 4.89 -1.88
N MET A 31 -1.60 4.28 -3.00
CA MET A 31 -0.41 4.61 -3.78
C MET A 31 -0.73 4.65 -5.28
N PRO A 32 0.09 5.30 -6.12
CA PRO A 32 -0.10 5.26 -7.56
C PRO A 32 0.00 3.83 -8.11
N ASN A 33 -0.80 3.53 -9.12
CA ASN A 33 -0.63 2.36 -9.98
C ASN A 33 0.80 2.30 -10.53
N ILE A 34 1.32 1.08 -10.60
CA ILE A 34 2.64 0.78 -11.15
C ILE A 34 2.49 0.15 -12.54
N SER A 35 3.47 0.36 -13.42
CA SER A 35 3.52 -0.33 -14.72
C SER A 35 4.70 -1.27 -14.73
N ALA A 36 4.43 -2.54 -15.05
CA ALA A 36 5.47 -3.49 -15.39
C ALA A 36 5.90 -3.32 -16.86
N ASP A 37 7.16 -3.61 -17.14
CA ASP A 37 7.68 -3.75 -18.50
C ASP A 37 7.23 -5.08 -19.14
N ALA A 38 7.64 -5.33 -20.39
CA ALA A 38 7.28 -6.55 -21.11
C ALA A 38 7.91 -7.83 -20.51
N GLN A 39 8.85 -7.69 -19.57
CA GLN A 39 9.49 -8.78 -18.83
C GLN A 39 8.84 -8.99 -17.45
N GLY A 40 7.85 -8.18 -17.08
CA GLY A 40 7.16 -8.25 -15.80
C GLY A 40 7.86 -7.51 -14.67
N ASN A 41 8.86 -6.66 -14.96
CA ASN A 41 9.53 -5.86 -13.94
C ASN A 41 8.86 -4.49 -13.82
N ALA A 42 8.56 -4.07 -12.60
CA ALA A 42 8.13 -2.71 -12.28
C ALA A 42 9.16 -2.06 -11.37
N THR A 43 9.61 -0.86 -11.73
CA THR A 43 10.53 -0.06 -10.91
C THR A 43 9.80 1.19 -10.44
N ILE A 44 9.85 1.42 -9.14
CA ILE A 44 9.37 2.65 -8.50
C ILE A 44 10.60 3.33 -7.91
N ASP A 45 10.89 4.54 -8.38
CA ASP A 45 11.98 5.36 -7.85
C ASP A 45 11.47 6.79 -7.66
N GLY A 46 10.94 7.05 -6.46
CA GLY A 46 10.34 8.34 -6.12
C GLY A 46 9.34 8.27 -4.95
N PRO A 47 8.86 9.43 -4.48
CA PRO A 47 7.85 9.48 -3.43
C PRO A 47 6.51 8.92 -3.93
N VAL A 48 5.92 8.01 -3.16
CA VAL A 48 4.65 7.33 -3.49
C VAL A 48 3.49 7.71 -2.58
N SER A 49 3.76 8.37 -1.45
CA SER A 49 2.73 8.84 -0.51
C SER A 49 3.30 9.93 0.39
N SER A 50 2.44 10.88 0.78
CA SER A 50 2.70 11.89 1.81
C SER A 50 2.00 11.59 3.15
N ASN A 51 1.18 10.54 3.20
CA ASN A 51 0.28 10.24 4.31
C ASN A 51 0.78 9.09 5.20
N VAL A 52 2.02 8.67 5.01
CA VAL A 52 2.69 7.63 5.81
C VAL A 52 4.09 8.08 6.21
N ASN A 53 4.62 7.47 7.26
CA ASN A 53 6.01 7.64 7.65
C ASN A 53 6.61 6.32 8.12
N LEU A 54 7.92 6.28 8.29
CA LEU A 54 8.63 5.10 8.77
C LEU A 54 9.43 5.46 10.02
N GLY A 55 9.08 4.85 11.15
CA GLY A 55 9.83 4.94 12.40
C GLY A 55 9.57 6.17 13.27
N LYS A 56 8.48 6.92 13.05
CA LYS A 56 8.10 8.01 13.98
C LYS A 56 7.30 7.53 15.19
N GLY A 57 6.75 6.31 15.14
CA GLY A 57 5.94 5.72 16.21
C GLY A 57 4.58 6.39 16.42
N ASP A 58 4.11 7.20 15.46
CA ASP A 58 2.76 7.77 15.48
C ASP A 58 1.76 6.87 14.74
N GLN A 59 0.49 7.29 14.67
CA GLN A 59 -0.57 6.52 14.03
C GLN A 59 -0.43 6.39 12.50
N PHE A 60 0.51 7.11 11.88
CA PHE A 60 0.80 7.06 10.45
C PHE A 60 2.10 6.29 10.14
N ASP A 61 2.73 5.70 11.16
CA ASP A 61 3.91 4.86 11.00
C ASP A 61 3.53 3.51 10.38
N ILE A 62 4.17 3.17 9.26
CA ILE A 62 3.91 1.92 8.52
C ILE A 62 4.93 0.82 8.84
N ALA A 63 5.82 1.01 9.84
CA ALA A 63 6.67 -0.06 10.34
C ALA A 63 5.82 -1.27 10.81
N GLY A 64 6.15 -2.46 10.33
CA GLY A 64 5.42 -3.71 10.63
C GLY A 64 4.17 -3.94 9.78
N HIS A 65 3.77 -2.98 8.93
CA HIS A 65 2.74 -3.18 7.92
C HIS A 65 3.32 -3.85 6.67
N ALA A 66 2.49 -4.08 5.65
CA ALA A 66 2.90 -4.72 4.40
C ALA A 66 2.56 -3.88 3.18
N VAL A 67 3.41 -3.95 2.16
CA VAL A 67 3.11 -3.50 0.80
C VAL A 67 2.54 -4.67 0.03
N ILE A 68 1.44 -4.42 -0.69
CA ILE A 68 0.76 -5.41 -1.55
C ILE A 68 0.81 -4.93 -3.00
N VAL A 69 1.18 -5.83 -3.92
CA VAL A 69 0.98 -5.62 -5.37
C VAL A 69 -0.27 -6.37 -5.79
N HIS A 70 -1.17 -5.65 -6.45
CA HIS A 70 -2.45 -6.16 -6.91
C HIS A 70 -2.38 -6.70 -8.35
N ALA A 71 -3.37 -7.52 -8.72
CA ALA A 71 -3.43 -8.17 -10.03
C ALA A 71 -3.93 -7.25 -11.13
N ASP A 72 -4.83 -6.33 -10.78
CA ASP A 72 -5.45 -5.38 -11.68
C ASP A 72 -5.09 -3.95 -11.26
N ALA A 73 -5.20 -3.02 -12.20
CA ALA A 73 -5.01 -1.60 -11.91
C ALA A 73 -6.12 -1.09 -10.98
N ASP A 74 -5.72 -0.27 -10.02
CA ASP A 74 -6.62 0.47 -9.14
C ASP A 74 -7.42 1.51 -9.95
N ASP A 75 -8.75 1.52 -9.81
CA ASP A 75 -9.65 2.48 -10.46
C ASP A 75 -9.79 3.81 -9.71
N TYR A 76 -9.13 3.92 -8.55
CA TYR A 76 -9.08 5.02 -7.59
C TYR A 76 -10.43 5.49 -7.05
N LYS A 77 -11.44 4.62 -7.05
CA LYS A 77 -12.81 5.01 -6.74
C LYS A 77 -13.60 3.93 -6.01
N THR A 78 -13.53 2.69 -6.47
CA THR A 78 -14.36 1.60 -5.96
C THR A 78 -13.95 1.25 -4.55
N GLN A 79 -14.90 1.30 -3.61
CA GLN A 79 -14.61 0.94 -2.23
C GLN A 79 -14.54 -0.58 -2.04
N PRO A 80 -13.67 -1.10 -1.17
CA PRO A 80 -12.68 -0.37 -0.36
C PRO A 80 -11.28 -0.33 -0.97
N THR A 81 -11.03 -0.96 -2.13
CA THR A 81 -9.66 -1.21 -2.65
C THR A 81 -9.54 -1.04 -4.16
N GLY A 82 -10.28 -0.09 -4.74
CA GLY A 82 -10.09 0.32 -6.13
C GLY A 82 -10.39 -0.73 -7.19
N ASN A 83 -11.15 -1.77 -6.84
CA ASN A 83 -11.38 -2.94 -7.72
C ASN A 83 -10.06 -3.58 -8.27
N ALA A 84 -8.97 -3.51 -7.51
CA ALA A 84 -7.63 -3.95 -7.95
C ALA A 84 -7.44 -5.49 -8.00
N GLY A 85 -8.50 -6.27 -7.77
CA GLY A 85 -8.45 -7.73 -7.88
C GLY A 85 -7.56 -8.41 -6.83
N GLY A 86 -6.96 -9.53 -7.23
CA GLY A 86 -6.16 -10.41 -6.35
C GLY A 86 -4.86 -9.76 -5.85
N ARG A 87 -4.27 -10.34 -4.80
CA ARG A 87 -2.95 -9.93 -4.26
C ARG A 87 -1.87 -10.84 -4.85
N LEU A 88 -0.98 -10.29 -5.68
CA LEU A 88 0.07 -11.05 -6.37
C LEU A 88 1.36 -11.18 -5.55
N ALA A 89 1.70 -10.14 -4.80
CA ALA A 89 2.90 -10.11 -3.98
C ALA A 89 2.64 -9.34 -2.68
N CYS A 90 3.42 -9.69 -1.65
CA CYS A 90 3.36 -9.08 -0.33
C CYS A 90 4.78 -8.98 0.23
N GLY A 91 5.12 -7.85 0.82
CA GLY A 91 6.37 -7.65 1.55
C GLY A 91 6.12 -6.86 2.83
N VAL A 92 6.66 -7.35 3.95
CA VAL A 92 6.59 -6.63 5.24
C VAL A 92 7.58 -5.48 5.23
N ILE A 93 7.14 -4.33 5.72
CA ILE A 93 7.94 -3.12 5.88
C ILE A 93 8.62 -3.22 7.24
N THR A 94 9.93 -3.43 7.24
CA THR A 94 10.74 -3.50 8.46
C THR A 94 11.62 -2.26 8.57
N THR A 95 11.84 -1.78 9.78
CA THR A 95 12.98 -0.90 10.09
C THR A 95 14.13 -1.76 10.59
N ASP A 96 15.37 -1.28 10.44
CA ASP A 96 16.56 -2.02 10.90
C ASP A 96 16.53 -2.30 12.42
N ASP A 97 15.74 -1.52 13.18
CA ASP A 97 15.52 -1.66 14.63
C ASP A 97 14.22 -2.38 15.00
N ALA A 98 13.38 -2.80 14.04
CA ALA A 98 12.17 -3.54 14.36
C ALA A 98 12.53 -4.98 14.75
N PRO A 99 12.06 -5.49 15.90
CA PRO A 99 12.25 -6.91 16.22
C PRO A 99 11.58 -7.74 15.11
N ALA A 100 12.32 -8.72 14.58
CA ALA A 100 11.81 -9.66 13.58
C ALA A 100 10.47 -10.28 14.05
N PRO A 101 9.54 -10.56 13.12
CA PRO A 101 8.23 -11.13 13.44
C PRO A 101 8.32 -12.48 14.15
#